data_AF-A0A7Y3PWS6-F1
#
_entry.id   AF-A0A7Y3PWS6-F1
#
_cell.length_a   1.000
_cell.length_b   1.000
_cell.length_c   1.000
_cell.angle_alpha   90.00
_cell.angle_beta   90.00
_cell.angle_gamma   90.00
#
_symmetry.space_group_name_H-M   'P 1'
#
loop_
_entity.id
_entity.type
_entity.pdbx_description
1 polymer ?
#
loop_
_entity_poly.entity_id
_entity_poly.type
_entity_poly.pdbx_seq_one_letter_code
_entity_poly.pdbx_strand_id
1 'polypeptide(L)'
;MRISRRAILRAPWQPGPVPPTDAPVLVGVRELKEFVGRPDHLRIVRAHRGRGELRSVTREFATFEPSALWDYALDLITEEQ
;
A
#
# COMPACT_ATOMS: atom_id res chain seq x y z
N MET A 1 -21.75 20.99 -8.96
CA MET A 1 -20.86 20.59 -7.84
C MET A 1 -19.55 20.06 -8.41
N ARG A 2 -18.39 20.24 -7.76
CA ARG A 2 -17.07 20.00 -8.38
C ARG A 2 -16.82 18.52 -8.70
N ILE A 3 -16.29 18.24 -9.89
CA ILE A 3 -15.65 16.96 -10.23
C ILE A 3 -14.29 16.94 -9.54
N SER A 4 -14.16 16.20 -8.45
CA SER A 4 -12.85 15.93 -7.83
C SER A 4 -12.18 14.79 -8.59
N ARG A 5 -11.26 15.12 -9.51
CA ARG A 5 -10.58 14.11 -10.33
C ARG A 5 -9.64 13.26 -9.47
N ARG A 6 -10.05 12.03 -9.14
CA ARG A 6 -9.15 11.00 -8.58
C ARG A 6 -8.03 10.72 -9.59
N ALA A 7 -6.79 11.06 -9.25
CA ALA A 7 -5.63 10.66 -10.04
C ALA A 7 -5.24 9.21 -9.67
N ILE A 8 -5.54 8.26 -10.55
CA ILE A 8 -5.09 6.87 -10.41
C ILE A 8 -3.70 6.75 -11.04
N LEU A 9 -2.70 6.37 -10.24
CA LEU A 9 -1.34 6.03 -10.71
C LEU A 9 -1.29 4.53 -11.13
N ARG A 10 -0.55 4.17 -12.21
CA ARG A 10 -0.58 2.83 -12.89
C ARG A 10 0.80 2.37 -13.49
N ALA A 11 1.03 1.03 -13.70
CA ALA A 11 2.21 0.22 -14.22
C ALA A 11 2.05 -1.36 -14.03
N PRO A 12 2.94 -2.33 -14.37
CA PRO A 12 2.68 -3.80 -14.12
C PRO A 12 3.42 -4.51 -12.92
N TRP A 13 2.73 -4.88 -11.81
CA TRP A 13 3.29 -5.32 -10.48
C TRP A 13 3.97 -6.72 -10.44
N GLN A 14 4.91 -6.91 -9.51
CA GLN A 14 5.47 -8.21 -9.14
C GLN A 14 5.54 -8.41 -7.61
N PRO A 15 5.32 -9.64 -7.09
CA PRO A 15 5.45 -9.94 -5.67
C PRO A 15 6.90 -9.78 -5.19
N GLY A 16 7.06 -9.19 -4.00
CA GLY A 16 8.33 -9.18 -3.28
C GLY A 16 8.67 -10.56 -2.69
N PRO A 17 9.90 -10.74 -2.19
CA PRO A 17 10.28 -11.97 -1.48
C PRO A 17 9.40 -12.18 -0.24
N VAL A 18 9.04 -13.44 0.02
CA VAL A 18 8.27 -13.83 1.22
C VAL A 18 9.07 -13.42 2.47
N PRO A 19 8.53 -12.56 3.35
CA PRO A 19 9.23 -12.16 4.56
C PRO A 19 9.31 -13.33 5.57
N PRO A 20 10.36 -13.40 6.40
CA PRO A 20 10.42 -14.36 7.50
C PRO A 20 9.30 -14.09 8.51
N THR A 21 8.74 -15.16 9.08
CA THR A 21 7.56 -15.13 9.96
C THR A 21 7.73 -14.32 11.25
N ASP A 22 8.97 -14.11 11.70
CA ASP A 22 9.30 -13.42 12.96
C ASP A 22 9.64 -11.93 12.75
N ALA A 23 9.32 -11.36 11.59
CA ALA A 23 9.51 -9.93 11.35
C ALA A 23 8.61 -9.08 12.29
N PRO A 24 9.13 -8.02 12.93
CA PRO A 24 8.34 -7.21 13.84
C PRO A 24 7.19 -6.51 13.10
N VAL A 25 5.97 -6.71 13.59
CA VAL A 25 4.80 -5.95 13.11
C VAL A 25 4.96 -4.48 13.52
N LEU A 26 5.02 -3.58 12.54
CA LEU A 26 5.20 -2.14 12.77
C LEU A 26 3.87 -1.49 13.17
N VAL A 27 3.53 -1.58 14.46
CA VAL A 27 2.30 -1.01 15.03
C VAL A 27 2.48 0.48 15.35
N GLY A 28 2.71 1.32 14.33
CA GLY A 28 2.80 2.76 14.53
C GLY A 28 3.32 3.58 13.35
N VAL A 29 2.87 4.83 13.25
CA VAL A 29 3.22 5.76 12.15
C VAL A 29 4.70 6.15 12.18
N ARG A 30 5.32 6.25 13.35
CA ARG A 30 6.74 6.58 13.50
C ARG A 30 7.61 5.41 13.10
N GLU A 31 7.29 4.24 13.62
CA GLU A 31 7.96 2.96 13.42
C GLU A 31 7.92 2.58 11.92
N LEU A 32 6.78 2.83 11.26
CA LEU A 32 6.64 2.73 9.81
C LEU A 32 7.52 3.74 9.07
N LYS A 33 7.53 5.02 9.46
CA LYS A 33 8.36 6.08 8.84
C LYS A 33 9.85 5.77 8.95
N GLU A 34 10.30 5.29 10.10
CA GLU A 34 11.66 4.86 10.34
C GLU A 34 12.01 3.68 9.42
N PHE A 35 11.16 2.65 9.36
CA PHE A 35 11.37 1.49 8.49
C PHE A 35 11.48 1.85 7.01
N VAL A 36 10.53 2.62 6.45
CA VAL A 36 10.56 2.99 5.02
C VAL A 36 11.71 3.95 4.68
N GLY A 37 12.26 4.63 5.68
CA GLY A 37 13.45 5.48 5.55
C GLY A 37 14.79 4.72 5.60
N ARG A 38 14.82 3.45 6.01
CA ARG A 38 16.09 2.72 6.19
C ARG A 38 16.84 2.54 4.85
N PRO A 39 18.19 2.65 4.84
CA PRO A 39 18.98 2.50 3.60
C PRO A 39 18.82 1.14 2.90
N ASP A 40 18.61 0.05 3.66
CA ASP A 40 18.38 -1.29 3.11
C ASP A 40 17.01 -1.43 2.46
N HIS A 41 15.95 -0.94 3.11
CA HIS A 41 14.60 -0.84 2.54
C HIS A 41 14.61 0.00 1.25
N LEU A 42 15.19 1.20 1.29
CA LEU A 42 15.31 2.08 0.13
C LEU A 42 16.08 1.44 -1.02
N ARG A 43 17.16 0.68 -0.74
CA ARG A 43 17.92 -0.07 -1.75
C ARG A 43 17.05 -1.14 -2.43
N ILE A 44 16.29 -1.92 -1.67
CA ILE A 44 15.39 -2.95 -2.20
C ILE A 44 14.29 -2.31 -3.06
N VAL A 45 13.60 -1.29 -2.55
CA VAL A 45 12.53 -0.59 -3.28
C VAL A 45 13.05 0.07 -4.56
N ARG A 46 14.24 0.68 -4.53
CA ARG A 46 14.88 1.27 -5.72
C ARG A 46 15.23 0.21 -6.77
N ALA A 47 15.75 -0.95 -6.36
CA ALA A 47 16.09 -2.05 -7.28
C ALA A 47 14.87 -2.69 -7.97
N HIS A 48 13.68 -2.58 -7.36
CA HIS A 48 12.41 -3.06 -7.90
C HIS A 48 11.53 -1.93 -8.48
N ARG A 49 12.00 -0.68 -8.47
CA ARG A 49 11.30 0.45 -9.07
C ARG A 49 11.13 0.23 -10.57
N GLY A 50 9.97 0.61 -11.11
CA GLY A 50 9.62 0.33 -12.51
C GLY A 50 9.08 -1.08 -12.74
N ARG A 51 9.15 -1.98 -11.73
CA ARG A 51 8.45 -3.27 -11.71
C ARG A 51 7.06 -3.19 -11.05
N GLY A 52 6.34 -2.06 -11.20
CA GLY A 52 4.90 -2.17 -11.50
C GLY A 52 3.78 -1.41 -10.78
N GLU A 53 2.53 -1.90 -11.03
CA GLU A 53 1.23 -1.79 -10.33
C GLU A 53 1.39 -1.43 -8.89
N LEU A 54 1.60 -0.13 -8.71
CA LEU A 54 1.15 0.54 -7.53
C LEU A 54 -0.02 1.46 -7.86
N ARG A 55 -1.23 0.93 -7.68
CA ARG A 55 -2.40 1.74 -7.35
C ARG A 55 -2.35 2.06 -5.87
N SER A 56 -2.78 3.26 -5.53
CA SER A 56 -2.98 3.66 -4.15
C SER A 56 -4.18 4.57 -4.09
N VAL A 57 -4.96 4.44 -3.03
CA VAL A 57 -6.13 5.27 -2.74
C VAL A 57 -6.14 5.56 -1.25
N THR A 58 -6.57 6.76 -0.90
CA THR A 58 -6.85 7.13 0.49
C THR A 58 -8.37 7.24 0.63
N ARG A 59 -8.92 6.58 1.65
CA ARG A 59 -10.33 6.70 2.02
C ARG A 59 -10.42 7.02 3.51
N GLU A 60 -11.21 8.05 3.81
CA GLU A 60 -11.57 8.40 5.18
C GLU A 60 -12.89 7.70 5.54
N PHE A 61 -12.98 7.24 6.78
CA PHE A 61 -14.17 6.63 7.37
C PHE A 61 -14.55 7.43 8.62
N ALA A 62 -15.83 7.70 8.82
CA ALA A 62 -16.31 8.44 9.99
C ALA A 62 -16.12 7.66 11.31
N THR A 63 -16.19 6.34 11.23
CA THR A 63 -15.92 5.38 12.31
C THR A 63 -15.03 4.26 11.77
N PHE A 64 -14.11 3.75 12.58
CA PHE A 64 -13.28 2.60 12.20
C PHE A 64 -14.05 1.29 12.38
N GLU A 65 -14.56 0.75 11.29
CA GLU A 65 -15.24 -0.54 11.24
C GLU A 65 -14.38 -1.57 10.47
N PRO A 66 -13.79 -2.58 11.15
CA PRO A 66 -12.83 -3.49 10.51
C PRO A 66 -13.37 -4.24 9.29
N SER A 67 -14.62 -4.71 9.34
CA SER A 67 -15.27 -5.40 8.20
C SER A 67 -15.40 -4.49 6.99
N ALA A 68 -15.96 -3.28 7.17
CA ALA A 68 -16.14 -2.31 6.08
C ALA A 68 -14.80 -1.85 5.48
N LEU A 69 -13.72 -1.82 6.27
CA LEU A 69 -12.36 -1.60 5.76
C LEU A 69 -11.90 -2.77 4.90
N TRP A 70 -12.09 -4.01 5.35
CA TRP A 70 -11.70 -5.21 4.60
C TRP A 70 -12.51 -5.39 3.31
N ASP A 71 -13.82 -5.18 3.35
CA ASP A 71 -14.69 -5.22 2.17
C ASP A 71 -14.22 -4.21 1.11
N TYR A 72 -13.93 -2.97 1.53
CA TYR A 72 -13.39 -1.93 0.65
C TYR A 72 -11.97 -2.24 0.13
N ALA A 73 -11.11 -2.83 0.96
CA ALA A 73 -9.77 -3.22 0.55
C ALA A 73 -9.80 -4.38 -0.46
N LEU A 74 -10.68 -5.36 -0.25
CA LEU A 74 -10.91 -6.46 -1.18
C LEU A 74 -11.44 -5.93 -2.50
N ASP A 75 -12.52 -5.13 -2.51
CA ASP A 75 -13.09 -4.47 -3.69
C ASP A 75 -12.00 -3.78 -4.53
N LEU A 76 -11.15 -2.96 -3.92
CA LEU A 76 -10.03 -2.28 -4.59
C LEU A 76 -8.95 -3.24 -5.17
N ILE A 77 -8.72 -4.39 -4.53
CA ILE A 77 -7.72 -5.39 -4.94
C ILE A 77 -8.28 -6.33 -6.02
N THR A 78 -9.58 -6.62 -5.97
CA THR A 78 -10.28 -7.60 -6.82
C THR A 78 -11.12 -6.97 -7.93
N GLU A 79 -11.23 -5.64 -8.03
CA GLU A 79 -11.73 -4.94 -9.21
C GLU A 79 -10.93 -5.41 -10.45
N GLU A 80 -11.51 -6.35 -11.22
CA GLU A 80 -11.03 -6.69 -12.55
C GLU A 80 -11.04 -5.45 -13.46
N GLN A 81 -10.11 -5.47 -14.40
CA GLN A 81 -9.68 -4.34 -15.23
C GLN A 81 -10.54 -4.10 -16.47
#